data_AF-A0A2R6AN43-F1
#
_entry.id   AF-A0A2R6AN43-F1
#
_cell.length_a   1.000
_cell.length_b   1.000
_cell.length_c   1.000
_cell.angle_alpha   90.00
_cell.angle_beta   90.00
_cell.angle_gamma   90.00
#
_symmetry.space_group_name_H-M   'P 1'
#
loop_
_entity.id
_entity.type
_entity.pdbx_description
1 polymer ?
#
loop_
_entity_poly.entity_id
_entity_poly.type
_entity_poly.pdbx_seq_one_letter_code
_entity_poly.pdbx_strand_id
1 'polypeptide(L)'
;MNTLGATKLHTKSKKKKGLAGLDTAIILIAFIITASVLAYVAVSMGIFVTQKAKTTINKGQETASTALSLAGNILYATNYPTDTESFWLYLPIAPSAGVSSVQLAPATTSISLTASTENIVLSNIYNYTLLTITNSPYLQSLTAGSQTYYYYSSPYTALLALGYTTTSYNAVANKDVFQVQSGACSSTTPGLSGANYFTFNVSKTQYCAEVYHTFAFTFPVAGDSLVGSSIAPAGSVVGVMILFGPAEGHIVFQYQTITIQVQPNIGSPLTVAQYVYQPDGTVTVLG
;
A
#
# COMPACT_ATOMS: atom_id res chain seq x y z
N MET A 1 31.70 8.23 -119.58
CA MET A 1 30.57 8.35 -118.62
C MET A 1 30.63 7.15 -117.70
N ASN A 2 31.19 7.32 -116.50
CA ASN A 2 31.33 6.26 -115.50
C ASN A 2 30.13 6.30 -114.54
N THR A 3 29.60 5.11 -114.26
CA THR A 3 28.44 4.81 -113.43
C THR A 3 28.69 5.11 -111.95
N LEU A 4 27.81 5.94 -111.34
CA LEU A 4 27.78 6.16 -109.90
C LEU A 4 27.22 4.93 -109.18
N GLY A 5 27.99 4.41 -108.23
CA GLY A 5 27.58 3.35 -107.32
C GLY A 5 26.64 3.86 -106.23
N ALA A 6 25.52 3.18 -106.04
CA ALA A 6 24.60 3.40 -104.93
C ALA A 6 24.98 2.53 -103.73
N THR A 7 25.50 3.15 -102.68
CA THR A 7 25.85 2.48 -101.41
C THR A 7 24.58 2.23 -100.58
N LYS A 8 24.24 0.96 -100.35
CA LYS A 8 23.14 0.53 -99.47
C LYS A 8 23.46 0.90 -98.00
N LEU A 9 22.69 1.80 -97.41
CA LEU A 9 22.69 2.04 -95.96
C LEU A 9 21.93 0.91 -95.25
N HIS A 10 22.67 0.10 -94.47
CA HIS A 10 22.12 -0.99 -93.66
C HIS A 10 21.62 -0.42 -92.32
N THR A 11 20.32 -0.18 -92.19
CA THR A 11 19.72 0.23 -90.91
C THR A 11 19.61 -0.98 -89.97
N LYS A 12 20.50 -1.03 -88.97
CA LYS A 12 20.51 -2.05 -87.92
C LYS A 12 19.32 -1.79 -86.98
N SER A 13 18.20 -2.50 -87.19
CA SER A 13 17.06 -2.51 -86.26
C SER A 13 17.52 -3.04 -84.89
N LYS A 14 17.60 -2.15 -83.89
CA LYS A 14 17.90 -2.50 -82.49
C LYS A 14 16.74 -3.32 -81.93
N LYS A 15 16.92 -4.64 -81.82
CA LYS A 15 15.98 -5.52 -81.08
C LYS A 15 16.04 -5.21 -79.58
N LYS A 16 15.24 -4.25 -79.10
CA LYS A 16 15.03 -3.94 -77.67
C LYS A 16 13.97 -4.84 -77.01
N LYS A 17 13.95 -6.15 -77.29
CA LYS A 17 12.87 -7.06 -76.82
C LYS A 17 13.27 -8.11 -75.78
N GLY A 18 14.49 -8.06 -75.24
CA GLY A 18 14.96 -9.03 -74.23
C GLY A 18 15.14 -8.52 -72.79
N LEU A 19 14.99 -7.20 -72.54
CA LEU A 19 15.33 -6.59 -71.24
C LEU A 19 14.12 -6.34 -70.31
N ALA A 20 12.88 -6.38 -70.81
CA ALA A 20 11.69 -6.04 -70.04
C ALA A 20 11.41 -6.99 -68.85
N GLY A 21 11.90 -8.23 -68.92
CA GLY A 21 11.80 -9.20 -67.81
C GLY A 21 12.70 -8.87 -66.62
N LEU A 22 13.84 -8.24 -66.88
CA LEU A 22 14.78 -7.83 -65.82
C LEU A 22 14.25 -6.60 -65.08
N ASP A 23 13.71 -5.61 -65.80
CA ASP A 23 13.12 -4.42 -65.20
C ASP A 23 11.89 -4.77 -64.32
N THR A 24 11.06 -5.70 -64.76
CA THR A 24 9.92 -6.20 -63.98
C THR A 24 10.35 -7.00 -62.75
N ALA A 25 11.43 -7.78 -62.82
CA ALA A 25 11.99 -8.49 -61.67
C ALA A 25 12.56 -7.54 -60.61
N ILE A 26 13.21 -6.44 -61.02
CA ILE A 26 13.71 -5.41 -60.10
C ILE A 26 12.55 -4.74 -59.36
N ILE A 27 11.47 -4.39 -60.07
CA ILE A 27 10.25 -3.82 -59.46
C ILE A 27 9.61 -4.81 -58.48
N LEU A 28 9.56 -6.10 -58.82
CA LEU A 28 9.02 -7.15 -57.96
C LEU A 28 9.81 -7.27 -56.64
N ILE A 29 11.14 -7.28 -56.71
CA ILE A 29 12.00 -7.34 -55.51
C ILE A 29 11.79 -6.10 -54.64
N ALA A 30 11.75 -4.91 -55.24
CA ALA A 30 11.50 -3.66 -54.51
C ALA A 30 10.14 -3.70 -53.79
N PHE A 31 9.09 -4.19 -54.44
CA PHE A 31 7.76 -4.32 -53.85
C PHE A 31 7.72 -5.34 -52.72
N ILE A 32 8.41 -6.48 -52.86
CA ILE A 32 8.51 -7.50 -51.81
C ILE A 32 9.25 -6.93 -50.59
N ILE A 33 10.34 -6.18 -50.80
CA ILE A 33 11.09 -5.55 -49.70
C ILE A 33 10.22 -4.52 -48.97
N THR A 34 9.53 -3.63 -49.70
CA THR A 34 8.66 -2.63 -49.06
C THR A 34 7.50 -3.28 -48.29
N ALA A 35 6.88 -4.32 -48.87
CA ALA A 35 5.85 -5.11 -48.20
C ALA A 35 6.38 -5.82 -46.94
N SER A 36 7.59 -6.37 -47.00
CA SER A 36 8.22 -7.07 -45.87
C SER A 36 8.57 -6.12 -44.72
N VAL A 37 9.07 -4.92 -45.03
CA VAL A 37 9.36 -3.89 -44.03
C VAL A 37 8.06 -3.39 -43.39
N LEU A 38 7.01 -3.14 -44.19
CA LEU A 38 5.70 -2.76 -43.67
C LEU A 38 5.12 -3.84 -42.75
N ALA A 39 5.21 -5.12 -43.15
CA ALA A 39 4.75 -6.24 -42.34
C ALA A 39 5.54 -6.37 -41.04
N TYR A 40 6.87 -6.23 -41.07
CA TYR A 40 7.71 -6.26 -39.88
C TYR A 40 7.35 -5.13 -38.89
N VAL A 41 7.16 -3.90 -39.39
CA VAL A 41 6.74 -2.77 -38.56
C VAL A 41 5.36 -3.02 -37.97
N ALA A 42 4.39 -3.48 -38.77
CA ALA A 42 3.05 -3.79 -38.32
C ALA A 42 3.04 -4.87 -37.22
N VAL A 43 3.82 -5.93 -37.39
CA VAL A 43 3.94 -7.00 -36.38
C VAL A 43 4.63 -6.49 -35.11
N SER A 44 5.75 -5.76 -35.25
CA SER A 44 6.50 -5.23 -34.11
C SER A 44 5.66 -4.27 -33.27
N MET A 45 4.93 -3.37 -33.93
CA MET A 45 4.00 -2.46 -33.27
C MET A 45 2.80 -3.21 -32.70
N GLY A 46 2.29 -4.24 -33.39
CA GLY A 46 1.25 -5.13 -32.89
C GLY A 46 1.65 -5.84 -31.58
N ILE A 47 2.89 -6.34 -31.49
CA ILE A 47 3.43 -6.95 -30.28
C ILE A 47 3.54 -5.92 -29.15
N PHE A 48 4.03 -4.71 -29.44
CA PHE A 48 4.10 -3.64 -28.44
C PHE A 48 2.72 -3.26 -27.89
N VAL A 49 1.73 -3.09 -28.78
CA VAL A 49 0.34 -2.76 -28.41
C VAL A 49 -0.27 -3.87 -27.58
N THR A 50 -0.10 -5.14 -27.96
CA THR A 50 -0.65 -6.27 -27.19
C THR A 50 0.00 -6.42 -25.82
N GLN A 51 1.31 -6.21 -25.69
CA GLN A 51 1.98 -6.17 -24.38
C GLN A 51 1.46 -5.02 -23.51
N LYS A 52 1.34 -3.82 -24.09
CA LYS A 52 0.79 -2.67 -23.36
C LYS A 52 -0.65 -2.91 -22.94
N ALA A 53 -1.48 -3.48 -23.81
CA ALA A 53 -2.86 -3.86 -23.50
C ALA A 53 -2.92 -4.87 -22.34
N LYS A 54 -2.11 -5.94 -22.39
CA LYS A 54 -2.02 -6.93 -21.30
C LYS A 54 -1.66 -6.28 -19.97
N THR A 55 -0.64 -5.42 -19.93
CA THR A 55 -0.26 -4.73 -18.68
C THR A 55 -1.35 -3.81 -18.15
N THR A 56 -2.09 -3.15 -19.04
CA THR A 56 -3.16 -2.22 -18.67
C THR A 56 -4.37 -2.97 -18.14
N ILE A 57 -4.74 -4.08 -18.78
CA ILE A 57 -5.82 -4.97 -18.35
C ILE A 57 -5.51 -5.53 -16.96
N ASN A 58 -4.31 -6.07 -16.74
CA ASN A 58 -3.91 -6.62 -15.44
C ASN A 58 -3.95 -5.56 -14.34
N LYS A 59 -3.36 -4.38 -14.58
CA LYS A 59 -3.41 -3.27 -13.60
C LYS A 59 -4.84 -2.78 -13.34
N GLY A 60 -5.68 -2.75 -14.38
CA GLY A 60 -7.10 -2.40 -14.25
C GLY A 60 -7.85 -3.39 -13.38
N GLN A 61 -7.60 -4.68 -13.57
CA GLN A 61 -8.16 -5.75 -12.72
C GLN A 61 -7.68 -5.62 -11.27
N GLU A 62 -6.37 -5.44 -11.05
CA GLU A 62 -5.80 -5.24 -9.71
C GLU A 62 -6.39 -4.01 -9.01
N THR A 63 -6.57 -2.90 -9.73
CA THR A 63 -7.10 -1.64 -9.19
C THR A 63 -8.60 -1.72 -8.88
N ALA A 64 -9.38 -2.42 -9.71
CA ALA A 64 -10.80 -2.61 -9.50
C ALA A 64 -11.11 -3.62 -8.39
N SER A 65 -10.17 -4.51 -8.09
CA SER A 65 -10.33 -5.51 -7.04
C SER A 65 -10.16 -4.89 -5.65
N THR A 66 -10.92 -5.39 -4.69
CA THR A 66 -10.79 -4.96 -3.29
C THR A 66 -9.48 -5.44 -2.72
N ALA A 67 -8.57 -4.53 -2.40
CA ALA A 67 -7.24 -4.88 -1.88
C ALA A 67 -7.29 -5.45 -0.47
N LEU A 68 -8.13 -4.86 0.40
CA LEU A 68 -8.12 -5.11 1.84
C LEU A 68 -9.54 -5.43 2.35
N SER A 69 -9.60 -6.29 3.35
CA SER A 69 -10.82 -6.64 4.09
C SER A 69 -10.59 -6.47 5.59
N LEU A 70 -11.65 -6.19 6.34
CA LEU A 70 -11.63 -6.25 7.80
C LEU A 70 -11.49 -7.71 8.25
N ALA A 71 -10.58 -7.97 9.20
CA ALA A 71 -10.18 -9.31 9.64
C ALA A 71 -10.50 -9.58 11.12
N GLY A 72 -11.56 -8.96 11.64
CA GLY A 72 -11.99 -9.08 13.03
C GLY A 72 -12.74 -7.83 13.50
N ASN A 73 -12.88 -7.70 14.82
CA ASN A 73 -13.61 -6.59 15.41
C ASN A 73 -12.71 -5.37 15.57
N ILE A 74 -13.31 -4.19 15.54
CA ILE A 74 -12.63 -2.94 15.86
C ILE A 74 -12.67 -2.78 17.38
N LEU A 75 -11.58 -2.35 17.98
CA LEU A 75 -11.49 -2.07 19.41
C LEU A 75 -11.29 -0.57 19.60
N TYR A 76 -11.96 -0.01 20.59
CA TYR A 76 -11.91 1.41 20.87
C TYR A 76 -11.78 1.63 22.38
N ALA A 77 -10.81 2.45 22.79
CA ALA A 77 -10.50 2.65 24.19
C ALA A 77 -10.77 4.09 24.66
N THR A 78 -11.43 4.18 25.80
CA THR A 78 -11.84 5.44 26.44
C THR A 78 -11.56 5.41 27.93
N ASN A 79 -11.62 6.59 28.56
CA ASN A 79 -11.54 6.73 30.00
C ASN A 79 -12.86 6.38 30.69
N TYR A 80 -13.18 5.09 30.81
CA TYR A 80 -14.35 4.66 31.58
C TYR A 80 -14.07 4.67 33.09
N PRO A 81 -15.00 5.12 33.97
CA PRO A 81 -16.39 5.54 33.70
C PRO A 81 -16.57 7.05 33.48
N THR A 82 -15.50 7.84 33.44
CA THR A 82 -15.64 9.30 33.31
C THR A 82 -16.03 9.71 31.90
N ASP A 83 -15.75 8.87 30.90
CA ASP A 83 -16.09 9.03 29.50
C ASP A 83 -15.69 10.39 28.94
N THR A 84 -14.50 10.83 29.34
CA THR A 84 -13.95 12.15 29.01
C THR A 84 -12.92 12.13 27.89
N GLU A 85 -12.21 11.01 27.68
CA GLU A 85 -11.08 10.97 26.75
C GLU A 85 -11.07 9.67 25.92
N SER A 86 -10.76 9.80 24.63
CA SER A 86 -10.43 8.72 23.69
C SER A 86 -8.93 8.51 23.63
N PHE A 87 -8.47 7.28 23.78
CA PHE A 87 -7.03 7.00 23.78
C PHE A 87 -6.54 6.45 22.45
N TRP A 88 -7.21 5.42 21.97
CA TRP A 88 -6.82 4.73 20.74
C TRP A 88 -7.96 3.94 20.13
N LEU A 89 -7.81 3.65 18.84
CA LEU A 89 -8.67 2.76 18.08
C LEU A 89 -7.79 1.71 17.38
N TYR A 90 -8.22 0.46 17.37
CA TYR A 90 -7.52 -0.65 16.73
C TYR A 90 -8.45 -1.39 15.79
N LEU A 91 -7.98 -1.73 14.60
CA LEU A 91 -8.69 -2.57 13.65
C LEU A 91 -7.73 -3.57 12.96
N PRO A 92 -8.05 -4.87 12.95
CA PRO A 92 -7.31 -5.85 12.17
C PRO A 92 -7.78 -5.85 10.71
N ILE A 93 -6.84 -5.75 9.77
CA ILE A 93 -7.10 -5.83 8.33
C ILE A 93 -6.31 -6.99 7.71
N ALA A 94 -6.81 -7.55 6.63
CA ALA A 94 -6.12 -8.57 5.86
C ALA A 94 -6.22 -8.26 4.35
N PRO A 95 -5.22 -8.63 3.55
CA PRO A 95 -5.39 -8.70 2.10
C PRO A 95 -6.59 -9.57 1.75
N SER A 96 -7.44 -9.09 0.84
CA SER A 96 -8.62 -9.84 0.39
C SER A 96 -8.21 -11.15 -0.29
N ALA A 97 -9.07 -12.17 -0.22
CA ALA A 97 -8.80 -13.52 -0.75
C ALA A 97 -8.47 -13.60 -2.26
N GLY A 98 -8.69 -12.52 -3.03
CA GLY A 98 -8.38 -12.42 -4.46
C GLY A 98 -7.07 -11.71 -4.79
N VAL A 99 -6.30 -11.26 -3.80
CA VAL A 99 -5.09 -10.45 -4.00
C VAL A 99 -3.89 -11.18 -3.41
N SER A 100 -2.79 -11.26 -4.18
CA SER A 100 -1.58 -11.98 -3.75
C SER A 100 -0.84 -11.28 -2.61
N SER A 101 -0.84 -9.95 -2.63
CA SER A 101 -0.22 -9.12 -1.60
C SER A 101 -0.62 -7.65 -1.73
N VAL A 102 -0.50 -6.88 -0.63
CA VAL A 102 -0.78 -5.44 -0.60
C VAL A 102 0.41 -4.70 0.01
N GLN A 103 0.85 -3.62 -0.65
CA GLN A 103 1.89 -2.75 -0.13
C GLN A 103 1.30 -1.79 0.91
N LEU A 104 1.73 -1.91 2.16
CA LEU A 104 1.26 -1.11 3.30
C LEU A 104 2.34 -0.14 3.82
N ALA A 105 3.26 0.32 2.98
CA ALA A 105 4.23 1.33 3.39
C ALA A 105 3.52 2.68 3.65
N PRO A 106 3.90 3.46 4.70
CA PRO A 106 3.36 4.81 4.94
C PRO A 106 3.53 5.78 3.76
N ALA A 107 4.52 5.54 2.89
CA ALA A 107 4.75 6.35 1.69
C ALA A 107 3.75 6.09 0.55
N THR A 108 3.03 4.96 0.58
CA THR A 108 2.18 4.51 -0.54
C THR A 108 0.75 4.19 -0.15
N THR A 109 0.47 4.03 1.14
CA THR A 109 -0.85 3.80 1.70
C THR A 109 -1.23 4.99 2.56
N SER A 110 -2.50 5.36 2.58
CA SER A 110 -3.04 6.34 3.52
C SER A 110 -4.11 5.75 4.42
N ILE A 111 -4.18 6.25 5.64
CA ILE A 111 -5.23 5.92 6.62
C ILE A 111 -5.86 7.22 7.05
N SER A 112 -7.19 7.28 6.96
CA SER A 112 -7.98 8.45 7.34
C SER A 112 -9.12 8.04 8.27
N LEU A 113 -9.49 8.94 9.16
CA LEU A 113 -10.61 8.75 10.09
C LEU A 113 -11.52 9.97 10.04
N THR A 114 -12.82 9.73 9.99
CA THR A 114 -13.86 10.75 10.03
C THR A 114 -14.86 10.42 11.11
N ALA A 115 -15.10 11.35 12.03
CA ALA A 115 -16.16 11.28 13.02
C ALA A 115 -17.21 12.35 12.70
N SER A 116 -18.41 11.88 12.33
CA SER A 116 -19.43 12.71 11.66
C SER A 116 -20.11 13.75 12.56
N THR A 117 -20.30 13.45 13.84
CA THR A 117 -21.02 14.35 14.76
C THR A 117 -20.10 15.43 15.32
N GLU A 118 -18.85 15.09 15.60
CA GLU A 118 -17.84 16.00 16.16
C GLU A 118 -17.10 16.81 15.08
N ASN A 119 -17.42 16.59 13.79
CA ASN A 119 -16.74 17.20 12.64
C ASN A 119 -15.22 16.97 12.61
N ILE A 120 -14.74 15.85 13.17
CA ILE A 120 -13.33 15.49 13.16
C ILE A 120 -13.01 14.79 11.85
N VAL A 121 -12.07 15.36 11.09
CA VAL A 121 -11.58 14.80 9.83
C VAL A 121 -10.06 14.70 9.88
N LEU A 122 -9.58 13.48 10.06
CA LEU A 122 -8.17 13.13 10.09
C LEU A 122 -7.78 12.53 8.75
N SER A 123 -7.02 13.29 7.95
CA SER A 123 -6.57 12.86 6.63
C SER A 123 -5.14 12.36 6.68
N ASN A 124 -4.91 11.16 6.15
CA ASN A 124 -3.58 10.55 6.03
C ASN A 124 -2.74 10.62 7.31
N ILE A 125 -3.28 10.08 8.38
CA ILE A 125 -2.59 9.96 9.68
C ILE A 125 -1.64 8.77 9.72
N TYR A 126 -1.38 8.07 8.60
CA TYR A 126 -0.53 6.90 8.59
C TYR A 126 0.95 7.30 8.47
N ASN A 127 1.67 7.24 9.58
CA ASN A 127 3.05 7.74 9.64
C ASN A 127 4.08 6.63 9.84
N TYR A 128 3.71 5.53 10.50
CA TYR A 128 4.68 4.58 11.02
C TYR A 128 4.30 3.13 10.77
N THR A 129 5.28 2.24 10.65
CA THR A 129 5.02 0.81 10.46
C THR A 129 6.04 -0.04 11.22
N LEU A 130 5.53 -1.02 11.96
CA LEU A 130 6.32 -2.05 12.63
C LEU A 130 6.46 -3.32 11.77
N LEU A 131 5.88 -3.35 10.56
CA LEU A 131 6.01 -4.48 9.62
C LEU A 131 7.46 -4.70 9.18
N THR A 132 8.24 -3.62 9.08
CA THR A 132 9.64 -3.68 8.66
C THR A 132 10.62 -3.97 9.81
N ILE A 133 10.13 -4.06 11.05
CA ILE A 133 10.98 -4.18 12.23
C ILE A 133 11.25 -5.64 12.57
N THR A 134 12.51 -6.02 12.50
CA THR A 134 13.01 -7.38 12.78
C THR A 134 13.61 -7.53 14.18
N ASN A 135 14.07 -6.43 14.78
CA ASN A 135 14.87 -6.43 16.01
C ASN A 135 14.12 -5.76 17.17
N SER A 136 12.96 -6.31 17.55
CA SER A 136 12.19 -5.84 18.70
C SER A 136 12.09 -6.96 19.75
N PRO A 137 12.34 -6.69 21.04
CA PRO A 137 12.19 -7.69 22.11
C PRO A 137 10.73 -8.12 22.33
N TYR A 138 9.76 -7.37 21.77
CA TYR A 138 8.34 -7.66 21.86
C TYR A 138 7.78 -8.42 20.66
N LEU A 139 8.60 -8.61 19.62
CA LEU A 139 8.25 -9.36 18.43
C LEU A 139 8.39 -10.87 18.72
N GLN A 140 7.32 -11.62 18.49
CA GLN A 140 7.32 -13.07 18.63
C GLN A 140 7.39 -13.72 17.25
N SER A 141 7.89 -14.95 17.21
CA SER A 141 7.87 -15.78 16.01
C SER A 141 7.29 -17.16 16.30
N LEU A 142 6.54 -17.68 15.34
CA LEU A 142 6.00 -19.03 15.34
C LEU A 142 6.38 -19.71 14.03
N THR A 143 7.10 -20.82 14.09
CA THR A 143 7.41 -21.63 12.91
C THR A 143 6.37 -22.74 12.78
N ALA A 144 5.65 -22.76 11.66
CA ALA A 144 4.73 -23.83 11.31
C ALA A 144 5.10 -24.38 9.92
N GLY A 145 5.58 -25.63 9.89
CA GLY A 145 6.16 -26.22 8.68
C GLY A 145 7.47 -25.53 8.29
N SER A 146 7.59 -25.12 7.01
CA SER A 146 8.77 -24.39 6.50
C SER A 146 8.65 -22.87 6.60
N GLN A 147 7.52 -22.34 7.11
CA GLN A 147 7.26 -20.91 7.21
C GLN A 147 7.42 -20.44 8.66
N THR A 148 8.15 -19.33 8.85
CA THR A 148 8.22 -18.62 10.13
C THR A 148 7.34 -17.38 10.05
N TYR A 149 6.38 -17.30 10.96
CA TYR A 149 5.47 -16.17 11.10
C TYR A 149 5.94 -15.26 12.21
N TYR A 150 5.84 -13.97 12.01
CA TYR A 150 6.17 -12.97 13.02
C TYR A 150 4.93 -12.19 13.41
N TYR A 151 4.76 -11.92 14.69
CA TYR A 151 3.58 -11.24 15.20
C TYR A 151 3.81 -10.56 16.54
N TYR A 152 2.98 -9.56 16.82
CA TYR A 152 2.79 -9.03 18.17
C TYR A 152 1.57 -9.69 18.80
N SER A 153 1.74 -10.28 19.99
CA SER A 153 0.68 -11.01 20.69
C SER A 153 -0.53 -10.18 21.09
N SER A 154 -0.39 -8.85 21.14
CA SER A 154 -1.46 -7.90 21.44
C SER A 154 -1.13 -6.51 20.89
N PRO A 155 -2.13 -5.63 20.69
CA PRO A 155 -1.89 -4.22 20.36
C PRO A 155 -1.00 -3.52 21.41
N TYR A 156 -1.10 -3.90 22.68
CA TYR A 156 -0.24 -3.36 23.74
C TYR A 156 1.24 -3.74 23.59
N THR A 157 1.54 -4.96 23.15
CA THR A 157 2.94 -5.34 22.83
C THR A 157 3.48 -4.58 21.62
N ALA A 158 2.63 -4.22 20.67
CA ALA A 158 3.01 -3.38 19.54
C ALA A 158 3.30 -1.93 19.98
N LEU A 159 2.52 -1.38 20.93
CA LEU A 159 2.81 -0.07 21.53
C LEU A 159 4.17 -0.04 22.25
N LEU A 160 4.51 -1.10 22.99
CA LEU A 160 5.83 -1.20 23.61
C LEU A 160 6.96 -1.27 22.57
N ALA A 161 6.75 -1.99 21.48
CA ALA A 161 7.70 -2.02 20.37
C ALA A 161 7.87 -0.64 19.72
N LEU A 162 6.76 0.07 19.50
CA LEU A 162 6.79 1.44 18.98
C LEU A 162 7.61 2.36 19.91
N GLY A 163 7.36 2.30 21.22
CA GLY A 163 8.11 3.06 22.22
C GLY A 163 9.60 2.70 22.26
N TYR A 164 9.95 1.41 22.21
CA TYR A 164 11.34 0.93 22.21
C TYR A 164 12.12 1.36 20.95
N THR A 165 11.45 1.37 19.79
CA THR A 165 12.10 1.81 18.55
C THR A 165 12.47 3.29 18.57
N THR A 166 11.74 4.15 19.31
CA THR A 166 12.08 5.58 19.46
C THR A 166 13.45 5.83 20.11
N THR A 167 13.97 4.86 20.87
CA THR A 167 15.26 4.96 21.58
C THR A 167 16.44 4.32 20.86
N SER A 168 16.21 3.51 19.83
CA SER A 168 17.25 2.66 19.24
C SER A 168 17.21 2.54 17.71
N TYR A 169 16.14 3.00 17.04
CA TYR A 169 15.98 2.86 15.58
C TYR A 169 15.29 4.09 14.98
N ASN A 170 15.98 4.80 14.07
CA ASN A 170 15.56 6.06 13.45
C ASN A 170 14.29 6.02 12.55
N ALA A 171 13.45 4.98 12.62
CA ALA A 171 12.48 4.68 11.55
C ALA A 171 11.01 4.55 11.96
N VAL A 172 10.58 4.69 13.23
CA VAL A 172 9.20 4.27 13.57
C VAL A 172 8.40 5.12 14.54
N ALA A 173 8.98 5.98 15.38
CA ALA A 173 8.26 7.10 16.00
C ALA A 173 9.28 8.03 16.65
N ASN A 174 9.07 9.34 16.54
CA ASN A 174 9.89 10.29 17.30
C ASN A 174 9.36 10.32 18.74
N LYS A 175 10.25 10.48 19.72
CA LYS A 175 9.90 10.79 21.12
C LYS A 175 9.01 12.03 21.24
N ASP A 176 9.09 12.93 20.26
CA ASP A 176 8.21 14.12 20.18
C ASP A 176 6.78 13.78 19.75
N VAL A 177 6.50 12.53 19.34
CA VAL A 177 5.19 12.07 18.86
C VAL A 177 4.58 11.04 19.81
N PHE A 178 5.39 10.08 20.28
CA PHE A 178 4.94 9.00 21.14
C PHE A 178 6.04 8.52 22.08
N GLN A 179 5.70 8.28 23.34
CA GLN A 179 6.61 7.66 24.31
C GLN A 179 5.87 6.63 25.16
N VAL A 180 6.63 5.64 25.65
CA VAL A 180 6.13 4.68 26.63
C VAL A 180 7.14 4.51 27.75
N GLN A 181 6.67 4.60 28.97
CA GLN A 181 7.46 4.39 30.18
C GLN A 181 6.81 3.36 31.11
N SER A 182 7.62 2.62 31.85
CA SER A 182 7.13 1.71 32.88
C SER A 182 6.64 2.49 34.10
N GLY A 183 5.46 2.15 34.62
CA GLY A 183 4.83 2.81 35.76
C GLY A 183 3.52 3.51 35.41
N ALA A 184 2.96 4.21 36.40
CA ALA A 184 1.76 5.02 36.23
C ALA A 184 2.10 6.32 35.49
N CYS A 185 1.12 6.87 34.76
CA CYS A 185 1.27 8.17 34.12
C CYS A 185 1.44 9.26 35.18
N SER A 186 2.53 10.01 35.08
CA SER A 186 2.74 11.21 35.90
C SER A 186 2.45 12.42 35.04
N SER A 187 1.62 13.36 35.52
CA SER A 187 1.30 14.61 34.84
C SER A 187 2.49 15.60 34.75
N THR A 188 3.70 15.16 35.10
CA THR A 188 4.93 15.95 35.12
C THR A 188 6.06 15.20 34.43
N THR A 189 6.06 15.12 33.10
CA THR A 189 7.27 14.82 32.33
C THR A 189 7.98 16.13 31.94
N PRO A 190 9.31 16.28 32.15
CA PRO A 190 10.02 17.51 31.81
C PRO A 190 10.17 17.63 30.29
N GLY A 191 9.47 18.58 29.66
CA GLY A 191 9.85 19.11 28.34
C GLY A 191 8.73 19.37 27.32
N LEU A 192 7.55 18.74 27.45
CA LEU A 192 6.45 18.91 26.51
C LEU A 192 5.12 18.95 27.27
N SER A 193 4.42 20.09 27.21
CA SER A 193 3.06 20.25 27.76
C SER A 193 2.04 19.84 26.70
N GLY A 194 1.00 19.09 27.09
CA GLY A 194 -0.09 18.68 26.20
C GLY A 194 0.15 17.34 25.50
N ALA A 195 -0.03 16.24 26.23
CA ALA A 195 -0.14 14.90 25.66
C ALA A 195 -1.44 14.25 26.15
N ASN A 196 -1.93 13.30 25.37
CA ASN A 196 -2.96 12.37 25.82
C ASN A 196 -2.29 11.16 26.46
N TYR A 197 -2.72 10.79 27.66
CA TYR A 197 -2.07 9.76 28.47
C TYR A 197 -3.00 8.59 28.69
N PHE A 198 -2.49 7.36 28.55
CA PHE A 198 -3.23 6.18 28.98
C PHE A 198 -2.30 5.13 29.57
N THR A 199 -2.84 4.37 30.52
CA THR A 199 -2.12 3.24 31.12
C THR A 199 -2.59 1.93 30.52
N PHE A 200 -1.67 0.98 30.39
CA PHE A 200 -1.98 -0.37 29.95
C PHE A 200 -1.03 -1.37 30.62
N ASN A 201 -1.47 -2.62 30.72
CA ASN A 201 -0.71 -3.67 31.40
C ASN A 201 -0.22 -4.70 30.39
N VAL A 202 1.08 -5.04 30.45
CA VAL A 202 1.68 -6.14 29.70
C VAL A 202 2.45 -7.01 30.67
N SER A 203 2.16 -8.32 30.70
CA SER A 203 2.85 -9.30 31.55
C SER A 203 2.94 -8.90 33.04
N LYS A 204 1.86 -8.30 33.57
CA LYS A 204 1.73 -7.77 34.95
C LYS A 204 2.50 -6.48 35.26
N THR A 205 3.21 -5.91 34.30
CA THR A 205 3.83 -4.59 34.42
C THR A 205 2.88 -3.53 33.85
N GLN A 206 2.66 -2.46 34.60
CA GLN A 206 1.93 -1.29 34.12
C GLN A 206 2.86 -0.38 33.34
N TYR A 207 2.37 0.13 32.22
CA TYR A 207 3.05 1.10 31.37
C TYR A 207 2.15 2.31 31.18
N CYS A 208 2.77 3.48 31.04
CA CYS A 208 2.14 4.71 30.61
C CYS A 208 2.56 5.01 29.17
N ALA A 209 1.57 5.19 28.29
CA ALA A 209 1.77 5.75 26.96
C ALA A 209 1.45 7.25 26.97
N GLU A 210 2.30 8.01 26.29
CA GLU A 210 2.15 9.45 26.09
C GLU A 210 2.06 9.72 24.59
N VAL A 211 0.95 10.30 24.16
CA VAL A 211 0.66 10.60 22.74
C VAL A 211 0.62 12.12 22.56
N TYR A 212 1.62 12.66 21.86
CA TYR A 212 1.76 14.11 21.65
C TYR A 212 1.07 14.58 20.36
N HIS A 213 0.94 13.69 19.37
CA HIS A 213 0.26 13.96 18.11
C HIS A 213 -0.61 12.77 17.71
N THR A 214 -1.70 13.03 16.98
CA THR A 214 -2.56 11.98 16.44
C THR A 214 -1.88 11.31 15.24
N PHE A 215 -1.73 9.99 15.28
CA PHE A 215 -1.16 9.22 14.17
C PHE A 215 -1.67 7.77 14.19
N ALA A 216 -1.45 7.08 13.08
CA ALA A 216 -1.72 5.67 12.90
C ALA A 216 -0.43 4.92 12.58
N PHE A 217 -0.35 3.68 13.06
CA PHE A 217 0.72 2.76 12.71
C PHE A 217 0.19 1.35 12.46
N THR A 218 0.98 0.56 11.72
CA THR A 218 0.67 -0.84 11.43
C THR A 218 1.65 -1.79 12.08
N PHE A 219 1.20 -3.01 12.37
CA PHE A 219 2.04 -4.05 12.93
C PHE A 219 1.52 -5.46 12.56
N PRO A 220 2.39 -6.47 12.50
CA PRO A 220 1.97 -7.83 12.19
C PRO A 220 1.20 -8.46 13.37
N VAL A 221 0.04 -9.06 13.07
CA VAL A 221 -0.83 -9.74 14.07
C VAL A 221 -0.84 -11.25 13.85
N ALA A 222 -0.94 -11.72 12.62
CA ALA A 222 -0.92 -13.14 12.29
C ALA A 222 -0.52 -13.37 10.83
N GLY A 223 0.01 -14.56 10.49
CA GLY A 223 0.18 -15.00 9.11
C GLY A 223 1.23 -14.26 8.27
N ASP A 224 1.99 -13.33 8.87
CA ASP A 224 3.05 -12.59 8.15
C ASP A 224 4.39 -13.32 8.21
N SER A 225 4.99 -13.61 7.06
CA SER A 225 6.29 -14.29 6.98
C SER A 225 7.48 -13.32 6.82
N LEU A 226 7.26 -12.01 6.76
CA LEU A 226 8.26 -11.08 6.24
C LEU A 226 8.42 -9.82 7.10
N VAL A 227 8.89 -10.00 8.34
CA VAL A 227 9.53 -8.89 9.06
C VAL A 227 10.70 -8.35 8.21
N GLY A 228 10.67 -7.05 7.95
CA GLY A 228 11.60 -6.38 7.04
C GLY A 228 10.98 -5.93 5.71
N SER A 229 9.71 -6.24 5.46
CA SER A 229 8.95 -5.78 4.30
C SER A 229 7.67 -5.06 4.74
N SER A 230 7.21 -4.07 3.97
CA SER A 230 5.88 -3.46 4.16
C SER A 230 4.80 -4.13 3.29
N ILE A 231 5.10 -5.30 2.70
CA ILE A 231 4.20 -6.03 1.81
C ILE A 231 3.48 -7.10 2.61
N ALA A 232 2.17 -6.94 2.81
CA ALA A 232 1.33 -7.95 3.44
C ALA A 232 0.92 -9.02 2.42
N PRO A 233 1.34 -10.29 2.58
CA PRO A 233 0.94 -11.37 1.68
C PRO A 233 -0.49 -11.87 1.93
N ALA A 234 -1.08 -12.56 0.95
CA ALA A 234 -2.37 -13.21 1.12
C ALA A 234 -2.41 -14.13 2.35
N GLY A 235 -3.46 -13.99 3.16
CA GLY A 235 -3.63 -14.75 4.39
C GLY A 235 -2.93 -14.19 5.63
N SER A 236 -2.20 -13.07 5.51
CA SER A 236 -1.71 -12.34 6.68
C SER A 236 -2.76 -11.40 7.26
N VAL A 237 -2.61 -11.07 8.54
CA VAL A 237 -3.41 -10.08 9.26
C VAL A 237 -2.48 -9.02 9.81
N VAL A 238 -2.78 -7.78 9.46
CA VAL A 238 -2.08 -6.57 9.89
C VAL A 238 -2.99 -5.81 10.84
N GLY A 239 -2.46 -5.49 12.02
CA GLY A 239 -3.11 -4.60 12.96
C GLY A 239 -2.88 -3.16 12.54
N VAL A 240 -3.95 -2.38 12.43
CA VAL A 240 -3.90 -0.93 12.33
C VAL A 240 -4.28 -0.37 13.68
N MET A 241 -3.47 0.55 14.21
CA MET A 241 -3.78 1.25 15.44
C MET A 241 -3.66 2.75 15.24
N ILE A 242 -4.69 3.48 15.67
CA ILE A 242 -4.79 4.92 15.64
C ILE A 242 -4.67 5.40 17.09
N LEU A 243 -3.72 6.29 17.35
CA LEU A 243 -3.49 6.93 18.63
C LEU A 243 -3.94 8.38 18.55
N PHE A 244 -4.73 8.83 19.51
CA PHE A 244 -5.24 10.20 19.54
C PHE A 244 -4.33 11.08 20.41
N GLY A 245 -3.77 12.13 19.81
CA GLY A 245 -3.05 13.17 20.53
C GLY A 245 -4.00 14.08 21.32
N PRO A 246 -3.50 15.09 22.04
CA PRO A 246 -4.30 15.94 22.92
C PRO A 246 -5.46 16.65 22.20
N ALA A 247 -5.28 17.11 20.95
CA ALA A 247 -6.32 17.85 20.25
C ALA A 247 -7.62 17.04 20.03
N GLU A 248 -7.47 15.75 19.74
CA GLU A 248 -8.60 14.86 19.40
C GLU A 248 -8.92 13.87 20.54
N GLY A 249 -7.95 13.60 21.40
CA GLY A 249 -8.02 12.64 22.48
C GLY A 249 -8.92 13.05 23.64
N HIS A 250 -9.24 14.34 23.77
CA HIS A 250 -10.20 14.83 24.76
C HIS A 250 -11.66 14.72 24.32
N ILE A 251 -11.93 14.21 23.11
CA ILE A 251 -13.29 14.03 22.59
C ILE A 251 -13.59 12.54 22.58
N VAL A 252 -14.65 12.13 23.26
CA VAL A 252 -15.12 10.73 23.20
C VAL A 252 -16.06 10.57 22.03
N PHE A 253 -15.75 9.61 21.16
CA PHE A 253 -16.59 9.30 20.03
C PHE A 253 -17.80 8.50 20.49
N GLN A 254 -18.81 9.15 21.07
CA GLN A 254 -20.05 8.49 21.49
C GLN A 254 -21.22 8.87 20.58
N TYR A 255 -22.16 7.95 20.44
CA TYR A 255 -23.42 8.15 19.73
C TYR A 255 -23.25 8.66 18.30
N GLN A 256 -22.16 8.27 17.64
CA GLN A 256 -21.84 8.71 16.29
C GLN A 256 -21.19 7.60 15.45
N THR A 257 -21.24 7.79 14.14
CA THR A 257 -20.56 6.92 13.20
C THR A 257 -19.13 7.40 12.99
N ILE A 258 -18.17 6.52 13.31
CA ILE A 258 -16.77 6.65 12.92
C ILE A 258 -16.58 5.93 11.60
N THR A 259 -16.01 6.61 10.61
CA THR A 259 -15.60 6.03 9.33
C THR A 259 -14.08 6.00 9.25
N ILE A 260 -13.52 4.82 9.04
CA ILE A 260 -12.09 4.59 8.85
C ILE A 260 -11.89 4.17 7.41
N GLN A 261 -10.98 4.83 6.71
CA GLN A 261 -10.63 4.50 5.34
C GLN A 261 -9.14 4.16 5.26
N VAL A 262 -8.83 2.99 4.71
CA VAL A 262 -7.48 2.55 4.38
C VAL A 262 -7.37 2.47 2.86
N GLN A 263 -6.55 3.35 2.28
CA GLN A 263 -6.36 3.45 0.83
C GLN A 263 -4.94 2.98 0.47
N PRO A 264 -4.78 1.77 -0.08
CA PRO A 264 -3.50 1.32 -0.62
C PRO A 264 -3.22 1.98 -1.99
N ASN A 265 -1.99 1.84 -2.48
CA ASN A 265 -1.58 2.35 -3.79
C ASN A 265 -2.20 1.57 -4.98
N ILE A 266 -2.55 0.31 -4.77
CA ILE A 266 -3.15 -0.59 -5.75
C ILE A 266 -4.36 -1.26 -5.11
N GLY A 267 -5.46 -1.26 -5.84
CA GLY A 267 -6.76 -1.80 -5.43
C GLY A 267 -7.68 -0.77 -4.79
N SER A 268 -8.93 -1.18 -4.57
CA SER A 268 -9.95 -0.28 -4.00
C SER A 268 -9.65 0.03 -2.52
N PRO A 269 -10.03 1.22 -2.02
CA PRO A 269 -9.99 1.49 -0.59
C PRO A 269 -10.83 0.49 0.19
N LEU A 270 -10.39 0.21 1.41
CA LEU A 270 -11.22 -0.36 2.46
C LEU A 270 -11.85 0.80 3.24
N THR A 271 -13.17 0.84 3.27
CA THR A 271 -13.93 1.80 4.09
C THR A 271 -14.76 1.02 5.10
N VAL A 272 -14.55 1.31 6.38
CA VAL A 272 -15.30 0.71 7.49
C VAL A 272 -16.00 1.81 8.24
N ALA A 273 -17.32 1.73 8.34
CA ALA A 273 -18.14 2.66 9.11
C ALA A 273 -18.79 1.91 10.27
N GLN A 274 -18.51 2.33 11.50
CA GLN A 274 -19.08 1.72 12.70
C GLN A 274 -19.72 2.79 13.58
N TYR A 275 -20.89 2.45 14.13
CA TYR A 275 -21.57 3.29 15.10
C TYR A 275 -21.04 2.97 16.49
N VAL A 276 -20.59 3.99 17.21
CA VAL A 276 -20.10 3.84 18.58
C VAL A 276 -21.23 4.10 19.56
N TYR A 277 -21.68 3.05 20.23
CA TYR A 277 -22.57 3.17 21.39
C TYR A 277 -21.77 3.56 22.64
N GLN A 278 -22.44 4.07 23.68
CA GLN A 278 -21.80 4.43 24.95
C GLN A 278 -20.92 3.26 25.43
N PRO A 279 -19.63 3.51 25.76
CA PRO A 279 -18.72 2.46 26.16
C PRO A 279 -19.12 1.88 27.53
N ASP A 280 -19.39 0.57 27.57
CA ASP A 280 -19.70 -0.16 28.82
C ASP A 280 -18.41 -0.57 29.59
N GLY A 281 -17.26 -0.01 29.21
CA GLY A 281 -15.96 -0.29 29.83
C GLY A 281 -14.80 0.45 29.15
N THR A 282 -13.61 0.34 29.74
CA THR A 282 -12.40 1.06 29.29
C THR A 282 -11.97 0.71 27.85
N VAL A 283 -12.35 -0.47 27.37
CA VAL A 283 -12.20 -0.88 25.97
C VAL A 283 -13.53 -1.46 25.50
N THR A 284 -14.09 -0.85 24.46
CA THR A 284 -15.33 -1.28 23.82
C THR A 284 -15.04 -1.89 22.45
N VAL A 285 -15.76 -2.95 22.13
CA VAL A 285 -15.70 -3.61 20.83
C VAL A 285 -16.69 -2.92 19.90
N LEU A 286 -16.19 -2.37 18.80
CA LEU A 286 -16.97 -1.81 17.69
C LEU A 286 -17.02 -2.86 16.58
N GLY A 287 -18.19 -3.44 16.35
CA GLY A 287 -18.37 -4.46 15.30
C GLY A 287 -19.01 -5.73 15.80
#